data_AF-A0A381X0T0-F1
#
_entry.id   AF-A0A381X0T0-F1
#
_cell.length_a   1.000
_cell.length_b   1.000
_cell.length_c   1.000
_cell.angle_alpha   90.00
_cell.angle_beta   90.00
_cell.angle_gamma   90.00
#
_symmetry.space_group_name_H-M   'P 1'
#
loop_
_entity.id
_entity.type
_entity.pdbx_description
1 polymer ?
#
loop_
_entity_poly.entity_id
_entity_poly.type
_entity_poly.pdbx_seq_one_letter_code
_entity_poly.pdbx_strand_id
1 'polypeptide(L)'
;MWQIDESNLDAIAIGAGILGTGGGGNPYIGQLRARQAIKEHGPVTVLSPEELPEDSSVICVGGIGAPTVGIEKVRSTQSYSALRAMEEYTGRRATALISNEIGGSNSVEPLIPAAMAGLPVVDADGMGRAFPELHLKTFFVYGVPWVPVALCDEKGNSVIISEALNAQWVERIARAITIQMGCIGCYALSPMTAEQIRTTAVLHTMSLAKEVGEAVISSRREGCDPTKAILAACPGRVLFLGKVVDLDRRTASGFARGTVTIDGLDDCSGSRMVLEFQNENLIARQDGKIVCTVPDLICVVDSERGEPITTELMRYGFRVTVLGFPAPSLWTTPQALEVAGPQAFGYDTEFIPLIV
;
A
#
# COMPACT_ATOMS: atom_id res chain seq x y z
N MET A 1 -20.23 -7.15 -6.69
CA MET A 1 -19.48 -8.15 -5.89
C MET A 1 -18.69 -9.16 -6.73
N TRP A 2 -17.53 -9.60 -6.25
CA TRP A 2 -16.77 -10.76 -6.75
C TRP A 2 -16.07 -11.49 -5.58
N GLN A 3 -15.40 -12.63 -5.82
CA GLN A 3 -14.77 -13.44 -4.76
C GLN A 3 -13.25 -13.47 -4.92
N ILE A 4 -12.53 -13.26 -3.82
CA ILE A 4 -11.11 -13.55 -3.73
C ILE A 4 -10.95 -15.00 -3.27
N ASP A 5 -10.30 -15.79 -4.11
CA ASP A 5 -9.94 -17.17 -3.86
C ASP A 5 -8.47 -17.42 -4.28
N GLU A 6 -8.01 -18.66 -4.15
CA GLU A 6 -6.63 -19.00 -4.49
C GLU A 6 -6.23 -18.65 -5.93
N SER A 7 -7.17 -18.64 -6.88
CA SER A 7 -6.89 -18.47 -8.31
C SER A 7 -6.55 -17.04 -8.70
N ASN A 8 -7.00 -16.05 -7.91
CA ASN A 8 -6.81 -14.64 -8.23
C ASN A 8 -5.89 -13.90 -7.24
N LEU A 9 -5.47 -14.54 -6.15
CA LEU A 9 -4.51 -13.96 -5.20
C LEU A 9 -3.17 -13.59 -5.84
N ASP A 10 -2.65 -14.39 -6.79
CA ASP A 10 -1.40 -14.08 -7.48
C ASP A 10 -1.52 -12.74 -8.23
N ALA A 11 -2.64 -12.53 -8.95
CA ALA A 11 -2.89 -11.29 -9.67
C ALA A 11 -2.98 -10.10 -8.71
N ILE A 12 -3.79 -10.21 -7.66
CA ILE A 12 -3.97 -9.14 -6.66
C ILE A 12 -2.62 -8.75 -6.03
N ALA A 13 -1.79 -9.74 -5.67
CA ALA A 13 -0.47 -9.48 -5.08
C ALA A 13 0.48 -8.78 -6.05
N ILE A 14 0.50 -9.18 -7.33
CA ILE A 14 1.32 -8.53 -8.37
C ILE A 14 0.86 -7.09 -8.56
N GLY A 15 -0.43 -6.85 -8.83
CA GLY A 15 -0.92 -5.51 -9.10
C GLY A 15 -0.82 -4.60 -7.88
N ALA A 16 -1.13 -5.09 -6.68
CA ALA A 16 -0.95 -4.31 -5.46
C ALA A 16 0.53 -4.02 -5.16
N GLY A 17 1.45 -4.94 -5.49
CA GLY A 17 2.87 -4.66 -5.40
C GLY A 17 3.31 -3.55 -6.37
N ILE A 18 2.74 -3.51 -7.58
CA ILE A 18 3.02 -2.47 -8.57
C ILE A 18 2.48 -1.13 -8.06
N LEU A 19 1.21 -1.07 -7.65
CA LEU A 19 0.56 0.15 -7.15
C LEU A 19 1.10 0.61 -5.78
N GLY A 20 1.85 -0.25 -5.08
CA GLY A 20 2.44 0.03 -3.78
C GLY A 20 3.65 0.97 -3.81
N THR A 21 4.08 1.49 -4.96
CA THR A 21 5.16 2.50 -5.07
C THR A 21 6.48 2.08 -4.39
N GLY A 22 6.76 0.78 -4.40
CA GLY A 22 7.93 0.20 -3.74
C GLY A 22 7.74 -0.14 -2.26
N GLY A 23 6.60 0.16 -1.64
CA GLY A 23 6.34 -0.15 -0.23
C GLY A 23 5.07 -0.94 0.02
N GLY A 24 4.45 -0.72 1.19
CA GLY A 24 3.34 -1.55 1.70
C GLY A 24 3.72 -2.98 2.13
N GLY A 25 5.02 -3.27 2.16
CA GLY A 25 5.61 -4.56 2.53
C GLY A 25 5.55 -5.59 1.41
N ASN A 26 6.19 -6.75 1.64
CA ASN A 26 6.39 -7.74 0.60
C ASN A 26 5.07 -8.43 0.17
N PRO A 27 4.60 -8.24 -1.07
CA PRO A 27 3.31 -8.77 -1.53
C PRO A 27 3.26 -10.31 -1.51
N TYR A 28 4.36 -10.99 -1.82
CA TYR A 28 4.42 -12.46 -1.81
C TYR A 28 4.18 -13.03 -0.41
N ILE A 29 4.79 -12.46 0.63
CA ILE A 29 4.58 -12.92 2.01
C ILE A 29 3.14 -12.66 2.47
N GLY A 30 2.59 -11.48 2.17
CA GLY A 30 1.20 -11.16 2.48
C GLY A 30 0.24 -12.13 1.80
N GLN A 31 0.50 -12.43 0.52
CA GLN A 31 -0.30 -13.32 -0.28
C GLN A 31 -0.29 -14.77 0.24
N LEU A 32 0.86 -15.30 0.64
CA LEU A 32 0.93 -16.64 1.24
C LEU A 32 0.07 -16.75 2.50
N ARG A 33 0.05 -15.71 3.33
CA ARG A 33 -0.78 -15.64 4.54
C ARG A 33 -2.27 -15.57 4.20
N ALA A 34 -2.66 -14.72 3.26
CA ALA A 34 -4.03 -14.63 2.79
C ALA A 34 -4.51 -15.96 2.16
N ARG A 35 -3.66 -16.62 1.37
CA ARG A 35 -3.93 -17.94 0.78
C ARG A 35 -4.21 -18.99 1.86
N GLN A 36 -3.41 -19.01 2.93
CA GLN A 36 -3.64 -19.94 4.04
C GLN A 36 -5.00 -19.68 4.71
N ALA A 37 -5.32 -18.43 5.03
CA ALA A 37 -6.59 -18.07 5.65
C ALA A 37 -7.80 -18.45 4.77
N ILE A 38 -7.70 -18.21 3.46
CA ILE A 38 -8.74 -18.57 2.48
C ILE A 38 -8.90 -20.09 2.36
N LYS A 39 -7.82 -20.87 2.39
CA LYS A 39 -7.89 -22.34 2.42
C LYS A 39 -8.63 -22.87 3.64
N GLU A 40 -8.37 -22.27 4.80
CA GLU A 40 -8.92 -22.72 6.08
C GLU A 40 -10.38 -22.28 6.29
N HIS A 41 -10.74 -21.08 5.83
CA HIS A 41 -12.02 -20.46 6.17
C HIS A 41 -12.93 -20.16 4.97
N GLY A 42 -12.43 -20.32 3.74
CA GLY A 42 -13.18 -20.07 2.51
C GLY A 42 -12.84 -18.74 1.83
N PRO A 43 -13.41 -18.51 0.63
CA PRO A 43 -13.17 -17.29 -0.14
C PRO A 43 -13.71 -16.05 0.55
N VAL A 44 -13.12 -14.90 0.23
CA VAL A 44 -13.53 -13.59 0.76
C VAL A 44 -14.32 -12.83 -0.30
N THR A 45 -15.51 -12.36 0.09
CA THR A 45 -16.33 -11.54 -0.81
C THR A 45 -15.76 -10.12 -0.91
N VAL A 46 -15.56 -9.63 -2.12
CA VAL A 46 -15.27 -8.23 -2.40
C VAL A 46 -16.57 -7.51 -2.72
N LEU A 47 -16.94 -6.56 -1.86
CA LEU A 47 -18.16 -5.76 -1.93
C LEU A 47 -17.86 -4.43 -2.62
N SER A 48 -18.66 -4.02 -3.61
CA SER A 48 -18.45 -2.70 -4.20
C SER A 48 -18.86 -1.62 -3.18
N PRO A 49 -18.18 -0.45 -3.17
CA PRO A 49 -18.55 0.65 -2.27
C PRO A 49 -20.00 1.08 -2.45
N GLU A 50 -20.56 0.92 -3.65
CA GLU A 50 -21.94 1.26 -3.98
C GLU A 50 -22.96 0.31 -3.33
N GLU A 51 -22.56 -0.92 -3.02
CA GLU A 51 -23.38 -1.98 -2.44
C GLU A 51 -23.34 -1.98 -0.89
N LEU A 52 -22.54 -1.10 -0.26
CA LEU A 52 -22.46 -0.98 1.20
C LEU A 52 -23.80 -0.52 1.82
N PRO A 53 -24.42 -1.29 2.73
CA PRO A 53 -25.59 -0.84 3.49
C PRO A 53 -25.31 0.43 4.29
N GLU A 54 -26.29 1.33 4.41
CA GLU A 54 -26.14 2.61 5.12
C GLU A 54 -25.76 2.45 6.60
N ASP A 55 -26.22 1.39 7.26
CA ASP A 55 -25.91 1.04 8.64
C ASP A 55 -24.59 0.27 8.81
N SER A 56 -23.76 0.21 7.75
CA SER A 56 -22.48 -0.47 7.79
C SER A 56 -21.52 0.13 8.82
N SER A 57 -20.78 -0.78 9.46
CA SER A 57 -19.69 -0.52 10.39
C SER A 57 -18.43 -1.09 9.76
N VAL A 58 -17.73 -0.27 8.98
CA VAL A 58 -16.56 -0.69 8.19
C VAL A 58 -15.28 -0.44 8.98
N ILE A 59 -14.49 -1.48 9.23
CA ILE A 59 -13.23 -1.36 9.98
C ILE A 59 -12.05 -1.47 9.02
N CYS A 60 -11.20 -0.44 9.03
CA CYS A 60 -9.92 -0.48 8.31
C CYS A 60 -8.92 -1.32 9.09
N VAL A 61 -8.28 -2.28 8.40
CA VAL A 61 -7.24 -3.15 8.98
C VAL A 61 -5.98 -3.03 8.14
N GLY A 62 -4.82 -3.00 8.80
CA GLY A 62 -3.53 -2.93 8.11
C GLY A 62 -2.37 -3.35 9.00
N GLY A 63 -1.19 -3.44 8.40
CA GLY A 63 0.07 -3.66 9.09
C GLY A 63 0.84 -2.36 9.32
N ILE A 64 1.59 -2.33 10.42
CA ILE A 64 2.54 -1.26 10.75
C ILE A 64 3.90 -1.88 11.09
N GLY A 65 4.98 -1.21 10.73
CA GLY A 65 6.33 -1.62 11.08
C GLY A 65 7.34 -1.39 9.97
N ALA A 66 8.50 -2.03 10.10
CA ALA A 66 9.59 -1.92 9.14
C ALA A 66 9.50 -3.02 8.08
N PRO A 67 9.34 -2.71 6.78
CA PRO A 67 9.27 -3.73 5.72
C PRO A 67 10.45 -4.71 5.74
N THR A 68 11.66 -4.22 6.03
CA THR A 68 12.88 -5.04 6.15
C THR A 68 12.83 -6.07 7.29
N VAL A 69 12.06 -5.81 8.35
CA VAL A 69 11.82 -6.78 9.43
C VAL A 69 10.68 -7.73 9.04
N GLY A 70 9.66 -7.23 8.34
CA GLY A 70 8.48 -8.00 7.95
C GLY A 70 8.78 -9.18 7.03
N ILE A 71 9.90 -9.15 6.30
CA ILE A 71 10.37 -10.27 5.49
C ILE A 71 11.02 -11.39 6.29
N GLU A 72 11.51 -11.12 7.51
CA GLU A 72 12.13 -12.11 8.41
C GLU A 72 11.15 -12.54 9.51
N LYS A 73 10.37 -11.60 10.03
CA LYS A 73 9.38 -11.79 11.09
C LYS A 73 7.98 -11.76 10.50
N VAL A 74 7.58 -12.89 9.93
CA VAL A 74 6.27 -13.06 9.28
C VAL A 74 5.14 -12.86 10.29
N ARG A 75 4.17 -12.02 9.94
CA ARG A 75 2.96 -11.77 10.72
C ARG A 75 2.07 -13.02 10.80
N SER A 76 1.32 -13.15 11.90
CA SER A 76 0.35 -14.24 12.10
C SER A 76 -1.09 -13.68 12.01
N THR A 77 -1.96 -14.00 12.97
CA THR A 77 -3.38 -13.60 13.05
C THR A 77 -3.60 -12.26 13.78
N GLN A 78 -2.57 -11.41 13.82
CA GLN A 78 -2.56 -10.16 14.58
C GLN A 78 -3.59 -9.16 14.07
N SER A 79 -3.86 -9.13 12.76
CA SER A 79 -4.91 -8.32 12.13
C SER A 79 -6.31 -8.72 12.62
N TYR A 80 -6.55 -10.02 12.82
CA TYR A 80 -7.78 -10.51 13.44
C TYR A 80 -7.88 -10.12 14.92
N SER A 81 -6.77 -10.19 15.65
CA SER A 81 -6.71 -9.75 17.05
C SER A 81 -7.00 -8.25 17.18
N ALA A 82 -6.44 -7.42 16.29
CA ALA A 82 -6.70 -5.99 16.26
C ALA A 82 -8.16 -5.66 15.93
N LEU A 83 -8.77 -6.37 14.96
CA LEU A 83 -10.20 -6.27 14.68
C LEU A 83 -11.03 -6.55 15.94
N ARG A 84 -10.78 -7.67 16.64
CA ARG A 84 -11.55 -8.03 17.84
C ARG A 84 -11.35 -7.05 18.99
N ALA A 85 -10.14 -6.55 19.21
CA ALA A 85 -9.87 -5.52 20.21
C ALA A 85 -10.64 -4.23 19.92
N MET A 86 -10.74 -3.82 18.65
CA MET A 86 -11.51 -2.65 18.25
C MET A 86 -13.02 -2.84 18.46
N GLU A 87 -13.55 -4.00 18.09
CA GLU A 87 -14.96 -4.32 18.31
C GLU A 87 -15.32 -4.36 19.81
N GLU A 88 -14.45 -4.92 20.64
CA GLU A 88 -14.63 -4.96 22.09
C GLU A 88 -14.60 -3.56 22.70
N TYR A 89 -13.61 -2.74 22.31
CA TYR A 89 -13.46 -1.38 22.83
C TYR A 89 -14.63 -0.46 22.46
N THR A 90 -15.10 -0.55 21.20
CA THR A 90 -16.18 0.30 20.69
C THR A 90 -17.58 -0.25 20.95
N GLY A 91 -17.70 -1.52 21.30
CA GLY A 91 -18.97 -2.24 21.38
C GLY A 91 -19.69 -2.40 20.03
N ARG A 92 -19.00 -2.14 18.90
CA ARG A 92 -19.56 -2.22 17.55
C ARG A 92 -18.86 -3.31 16.75
N ARG A 93 -19.63 -4.26 16.21
CA ARG A 93 -19.12 -5.30 15.32
C ARG A 93 -18.87 -4.73 13.92
N ALA A 94 -17.86 -5.25 13.23
CA ALA A 94 -17.66 -4.95 11.81
C ALA A 94 -18.73 -5.64 10.95
N THR A 95 -19.26 -4.94 9.95
CA THR A 95 -20.09 -5.52 8.89
C THR A 95 -19.29 -5.78 7.62
N ALA A 96 -18.18 -5.05 7.44
CA ALA A 96 -17.21 -5.23 6.37
C ALA A 96 -15.84 -4.73 6.84
N LEU A 97 -14.78 -5.16 6.16
CA LEU A 97 -13.43 -4.64 6.37
C LEU A 97 -12.99 -3.81 5.14
N ILE A 98 -12.03 -2.92 5.33
CA ILE A 98 -11.40 -2.16 4.24
C ILE A 98 -9.88 -2.19 4.39
N SER A 99 -9.16 -2.21 3.28
CA SER A 99 -7.71 -2.14 3.32
C SER A 99 -7.24 -0.77 3.82
N ASN A 100 -6.13 -0.78 4.55
CA ASN A 100 -5.38 0.44 4.83
C ASN A 100 -4.97 1.17 3.54
N GLU A 101 -4.36 0.43 2.63
CA GLU A 101 -3.72 0.95 1.44
C GLU A 101 -3.73 -0.10 0.33
N ILE A 102 -3.74 0.33 -0.93
CA ILE A 102 -3.43 -0.56 -2.06
C ILE A 102 -1.93 -0.52 -2.31
N GLY A 103 -1.22 -1.45 -1.68
CA GLY A 103 0.22 -1.53 -1.74
C GLY A 103 0.78 -2.75 -1.02
N GLY A 104 1.59 -3.54 -1.74
CA GLY A 104 2.40 -4.59 -1.15
C GLY A 104 1.59 -5.64 -0.37
N SER A 105 2.04 -5.99 0.83
CA SER A 105 1.37 -6.93 1.74
C SER A 105 0.12 -6.37 2.43
N ASN A 106 0.02 -5.05 2.58
CA ASN A 106 -1.08 -4.42 3.30
C ASN A 106 -2.41 -4.49 2.52
N SER A 107 -2.36 -4.52 1.19
CA SER A 107 -3.54 -4.71 0.33
C SER A 107 -4.30 -6.01 0.60
N VAL A 108 -3.57 -7.08 0.93
CA VAL A 108 -4.12 -8.42 1.19
C VAL A 108 -4.27 -8.73 2.68
N GLU A 109 -3.72 -7.89 3.56
CA GLU A 109 -3.87 -8.04 5.01
C GLU A 109 -5.33 -8.11 5.48
N PRO A 110 -6.30 -7.29 5.01
CA PRO A 110 -7.69 -7.39 5.46
C PRO A 110 -8.38 -8.71 5.07
N LEU A 111 -7.86 -9.45 4.08
CA LEU A 111 -8.41 -10.75 3.67
C LEU A 111 -8.29 -11.79 4.77
N ILE A 112 -7.25 -11.70 5.60
CA ILE A 112 -6.99 -12.65 6.69
C ILE A 112 -8.09 -12.59 7.76
N PRO A 113 -8.33 -11.44 8.43
CA PRO A 113 -9.42 -11.33 9.39
C PRO A 113 -10.80 -11.45 8.74
N ALA A 114 -10.95 -11.05 7.46
CA ALA A 114 -12.20 -11.22 6.73
C ALA A 114 -12.58 -12.70 6.58
N ALA A 115 -11.65 -13.54 6.10
CA ALA A 115 -11.85 -14.97 5.97
C ALA A 115 -12.17 -15.61 7.33
N MET A 116 -11.38 -15.30 8.37
CA MET A 116 -11.59 -15.83 9.72
C MET A 116 -12.93 -15.40 10.36
N ALA A 117 -13.40 -14.19 10.05
CA ALA A 117 -14.64 -13.63 10.60
C ALA A 117 -15.89 -13.91 9.75
N GLY A 118 -15.73 -14.40 8.52
CA GLY A 118 -16.81 -14.51 7.53
C GLY A 118 -17.34 -13.14 7.09
N LEU A 119 -16.47 -12.13 6.99
CA LEU A 119 -16.83 -10.76 6.60
C LEU A 119 -16.39 -10.44 5.16
N PRO A 120 -17.12 -9.58 4.43
CA PRO A 120 -16.66 -9.06 3.16
C PRO A 120 -15.56 -8.00 3.34
N VAL A 121 -14.78 -7.78 2.28
CA VAL A 121 -13.87 -6.65 2.15
C VAL A 121 -14.42 -5.68 1.12
N VAL A 122 -14.43 -4.39 1.43
CA VAL A 122 -14.85 -3.34 0.51
C VAL A 122 -13.78 -3.16 -0.55
N ASP A 123 -14.19 -3.03 -1.81
CA ASP A 123 -13.33 -2.67 -2.94
C ASP A 123 -12.94 -1.19 -2.87
N ALA A 124 -12.10 -0.87 -1.90
CA ALA A 124 -11.56 0.45 -1.65
C ALA A 124 -10.39 0.34 -0.66
N ASP A 125 -9.62 1.41 -0.52
CA ASP A 125 -8.62 1.55 0.52
C ASP A 125 -8.45 3.01 0.96
N GLY A 126 -7.62 3.25 1.97
CA GLY A 126 -7.41 4.58 2.56
C GLY A 126 -6.35 5.45 1.87
N MET A 127 -5.71 4.99 0.81
CA MET A 127 -4.55 5.66 0.21
C MET A 127 -4.48 5.59 -1.33
N GLY A 128 -5.00 4.56 -2.01
CA GLY A 128 -4.87 4.35 -3.47
C GLY A 128 -3.43 4.11 -3.97
N ARG A 129 -2.49 4.04 -3.02
CA ARG A 129 -1.06 3.72 -3.14
C ARG A 129 -0.56 3.35 -1.75
N ALA A 130 0.73 3.02 -1.56
CA ALA A 130 1.29 2.97 -0.20
C ALA A 130 1.88 4.32 0.23
N PHE A 131 1.80 4.61 1.53
CA PHE A 131 2.51 5.73 2.16
C PHE A 131 3.25 5.26 3.42
N PRO A 132 4.28 6.00 3.87
CA PRO A 132 5.16 5.47 4.92
C PRO A 132 4.53 5.47 6.31
N GLU A 133 3.53 6.32 6.54
CA GLU A 133 3.01 6.69 7.86
C GLU A 133 1.50 6.45 7.96
N LEU A 134 1.05 5.97 9.13
CA LEU A 134 -0.34 5.63 9.39
C LEU A 134 -1.27 6.84 9.23
N HIS A 135 -0.80 8.05 9.50
CA HIS A 135 -1.63 9.24 9.40
C HIS A 135 -1.94 9.67 7.95
N LEU A 136 -1.21 9.13 6.96
CA LEU A 136 -1.34 9.47 5.54
C LEU A 136 -2.50 8.71 4.90
N LYS A 137 -3.71 8.92 5.43
CA LYS A 137 -4.95 8.33 4.92
C LYS A 137 -5.91 9.40 4.48
N THR A 138 -6.56 9.19 3.35
CA THR A 138 -7.64 10.05 2.86
C THR A 138 -8.76 10.16 3.90
N PHE A 139 -9.08 9.08 4.62
CA PHE A 139 -10.06 9.10 5.71
C PHE A 139 -9.83 10.27 6.68
N PHE A 140 -8.58 10.42 7.16
CA PHE A 140 -8.24 11.45 8.14
C PHE A 140 -8.17 12.85 7.53
N VAL A 141 -7.69 12.96 6.29
CA VAL A 141 -7.69 14.23 5.54
C VAL A 141 -9.12 14.77 5.39
N TYR A 142 -10.09 13.88 5.18
CA TYR A 142 -11.49 14.22 4.94
C TYR A 142 -12.39 14.05 6.18
N GLY A 143 -11.81 14.10 7.38
CA GLY A 143 -12.55 14.32 8.63
C GLY A 143 -13.01 13.07 9.37
N VAL A 144 -12.62 11.86 8.94
CA VAL A 144 -12.81 10.65 9.75
C VAL A 144 -11.88 10.74 10.98
N PRO A 145 -12.38 10.47 12.21
CA PRO A 145 -11.55 10.49 13.41
C PRO A 145 -10.35 9.53 13.34
N TRP A 146 -9.19 9.98 13.82
CA TRP A 146 -7.95 9.19 13.87
C TRP A 146 -7.82 8.25 15.07
N VAL A 147 -8.76 8.33 16.02
CA VAL A 147 -8.85 7.46 17.20
C VAL A 147 -10.28 6.92 17.37
N PRO A 148 -10.47 5.78 18.05
CA PRO A 148 -9.44 4.89 18.59
C PRO A 148 -8.65 4.11 17.52
N VAL A 149 -7.45 3.66 17.88
CA VAL A 149 -6.65 2.70 17.09
C VAL A 149 -6.23 1.53 17.98
N ALA A 150 -6.51 0.31 17.54
CA ALA A 150 -6.02 -0.91 18.17
C ALA A 150 -4.73 -1.36 17.52
N LEU A 151 -3.71 -1.73 18.29
CA LEU A 151 -2.43 -2.29 17.83
C LEU A 151 -2.19 -3.64 18.50
N CYS A 152 -1.84 -4.65 17.71
CA CYS A 152 -1.59 -6.01 18.19
C CYS A 152 -0.30 -6.61 17.60
N ASP A 153 0.38 -7.44 18.40
CA ASP A 153 1.54 -8.23 17.99
C ASP A 153 1.30 -9.74 18.07
N GLU A 154 2.26 -10.53 17.59
CA GLU A 154 2.12 -11.99 17.45
C GLU A 154 2.24 -12.73 18.79
N LYS A 155 2.61 -12.00 19.85
CA LYS A 155 2.73 -12.52 21.20
C LYS A 155 1.40 -12.42 21.95
N GLY A 156 0.38 -11.81 21.33
CA GLY A 156 -0.94 -11.59 21.92
C GLY A 156 -1.04 -10.29 22.71
N ASN A 157 -0.05 -9.40 22.63
CA ASN A 157 -0.17 -8.07 23.23
C ASN A 157 -1.16 -7.23 22.41
N SER A 158 -2.00 -6.46 23.10
CA SER A 158 -2.95 -5.53 22.49
C SER A 158 -2.91 -4.18 23.21
N VAL A 159 -2.91 -3.09 22.46
CA VAL A 159 -2.92 -1.71 22.98
C VAL A 159 -3.98 -0.91 22.21
N ILE A 160 -4.79 -0.13 22.93
CA ILE A 160 -5.70 0.86 22.35
C ILE A 160 -5.14 2.26 22.57
N ILE A 161 -4.95 3.00 21.48
CA ILE A 161 -4.76 4.45 21.52
C ILE A 161 -6.16 5.07 21.45
N SER A 162 -6.71 5.43 22.61
CA SER A 162 -8.07 5.97 22.71
C SER A 162 -8.16 7.45 22.36
N GLU A 163 -7.08 8.20 22.61
CA GLU A 163 -7.02 9.65 22.45
C GLU A 163 -5.65 10.08 21.95
N ALA A 164 -5.63 11.07 21.06
CA ALA A 164 -4.42 11.73 20.60
C ALA A 164 -4.75 13.11 20.03
N LEU A 165 -3.81 14.05 20.15
CA LEU A 165 -4.01 15.44 19.72
C LEU A 165 -4.34 15.57 18.21
N ASN A 166 -3.71 14.75 17.36
CA ASN A 166 -3.94 14.69 15.92
C ASN A 166 -3.44 13.36 15.34
N ALA A 167 -3.72 13.10 14.06
CA ALA A 167 -3.31 11.87 13.39
C ALA A 167 -1.78 11.66 13.40
N GLN A 168 -0.97 12.73 13.32
CA GLN A 168 0.49 12.64 13.44
C GLN A 168 0.93 12.19 14.84
N TRP A 169 0.21 12.56 15.90
CA TRP A 169 0.45 12.03 17.25
C TRP A 169 0.09 10.55 17.35
N VAL A 170 -0.99 10.10 16.70
CA VAL A 170 -1.33 8.67 16.62
C VAL A 170 -0.19 7.89 15.99
N GLU A 171 0.34 8.35 14.85
CA GLU A 171 1.49 7.74 14.18
C GLU A 171 2.71 7.64 15.11
N ARG A 172 3.08 8.72 15.81
CA ARG A 172 4.22 8.72 16.73
C ARG A 172 4.06 7.71 17.86
N ILE A 173 2.88 7.65 18.47
CA ILE A 173 2.58 6.73 19.58
C ILE A 173 2.56 5.28 19.06
N ALA A 174 1.84 5.03 17.97
CA ALA A 174 1.74 3.73 17.33
C ALA A 174 3.12 3.18 16.97
N ARG A 175 3.98 4.00 16.34
CA ARG A 175 5.35 3.63 15.96
C ARG A 175 6.22 3.29 17.18
N ALA A 176 6.13 4.05 18.26
CA ALA A 176 6.86 3.77 19.50
C ALA A 176 6.44 2.41 20.10
N ILE A 177 5.14 2.09 20.09
CA ILE A 177 4.62 0.79 20.51
C ILE A 177 5.11 -0.32 19.58
N THR A 178 5.02 -0.13 18.27
CA THR A 178 5.46 -1.12 17.27
C THR A 178 6.93 -1.49 17.42
N ILE A 179 7.81 -0.54 17.80
CA ILE A 179 9.20 -0.84 18.12
C ILE A 179 9.30 -1.88 19.25
N GLN A 180 8.54 -1.70 20.33
CA GLN A 180 8.54 -2.64 21.47
C GLN A 180 7.90 -3.99 21.12
N MET A 181 6.98 -4.02 20.15
CA MET A 181 6.41 -5.25 19.57
C MET A 181 7.41 -6.02 18.70
N GLY A 182 8.65 -5.52 18.52
CA GLY A 182 9.66 -6.10 17.64
C GLY A 182 9.52 -5.61 16.20
N CYS A 183 9.23 -4.32 16.04
CA CYS A 183 9.17 -3.57 14.78
C CYS A 183 8.13 -4.03 13.75
N ILE A 184 7.18 -4.89 14.13
CA ILE A 184 6.07 -5.37 13.29
C ILE A 184 4.84 -5.57 14.17
N GLY A 185 3.69 -5.08 13.69
CA GLY A 185 2.37 -5.36 14.25
C GLY A 185 1.26 -5.15 13.22
N CYS A 186 0.02 -5.41 13.63
CA CYS A 186 -1.17 -5.04 12.86
C CYS A 186 -2.02 -4.07 13.68
N TYR A 187 -2.86 -3.31 13.00
CA TYR A 187 -3.80 -2.41 13.62
C TYR A 187 -5.19 -2.48 13.00
N ALA A 188 -6.16 -1.99 13.76
CA ALA A 188 -7.51 -1.70 13.31
C ALA A 188 -7.88 -0.27 13.70
N LEU A 189 -8.53 0.46 12.79
CA LEU A 189 -9.05 1.81 13.06
C LEU A 189 -10.48 1.77 13.59
N SER A 190 -10.94 2.89 14.13
CA SER A 190 -12.34 3.11 14.49
C SER A 190 -13.30 2.72 13.36
N PRO A 191 -14.47 2.13 13.66
CA PRO A 191 -15.49 1.85 12.67
C PRO A 191 -15.95 3.11 11.92
N MET A 192 -16.07 2.99 10.60
CA MET A 192 -16.54 4.03 9.68
C MET A 192 -17.92 3.68 9.12
N THR A 193 -18.73 4.70 8.82
CA THR A 193 -20.01 4.55 8.14
C THR A 193 -19.83 4.32 6.64
N ALA A 194 -20.87 3.80 5.96
CA ALA A 194 -20.86 3.67 4.50
C ALA A 194 -20.64 5.02 3.79
N GLU A 195 -21.27 6.09 4.26
CA GLU A 195 -21.08 7.45 3.75
C GLU A 195 -19.62 7.90 3.86
N GLN A 196 -18.97 7.67 5.01
CA GLN A 196 -17.56 8.01 5.19
C GLN A 196 -16.68 7.23 4.21
N ILE A 197 -16.94 5.94 3.99
CA ILE A 197 -16.20 5.16 2.97
C ILE A 197 -16.39 5.77 1.58
N ARG A 198 -17.62 6.01 1.14
CA ARG A 198 -17.92 6.49 -0.22
C ARG A 198 -17.33 7.87 -0.51
N THR A 199 -17.17 8.70 0.52
CA THR A 199 -16.71 10.10 0.39
C THR A 199 -15.23 10.29 0.68
N THR A 200 -14.60 9.39 1.45
CA THR A 200 -13.23 9.57 1.92
C THR A 200 -12.27 8.45 1.50
N ALA A 201 -12.74 7.31 1.00
CA ALA A 201 -11.87 6.23 0.51
C ALA A 201 -11.48 6.42 -0.96
N VAL A 202 -10.34 5.83 -1.35
CA VAL A 202 -10.03 5.61 -2.76
C VAL A 202 -10.74 4.33 -3.20
N LEU A 203 -11.68 4.45 -4.14
CA LEU A 203 -12.60 3.37 -4.52
C LEU A 203 -12.01 2.48 -5.62
N HIS A 204 -12.48 1.24 -5.67
CA HIS A 204 -12.22 0.23 -6.73
C HIS A 204 -10.76 -0.23 -6.84
N THR A 205 -9.99 -0.08 -5.77
CA THR A 205 -8.54 -0.31 -5.79
C THR A 205 -8.16 -1.79 -5.72
N MET A 206 -8.98 -2.65 -5.10
CA MET A 206 -8.77 -4.10 -5.14
C MET A 206 -9.03 -4.64 -6.56
N SER A 207 -10.09 -4.15 -7.21
CA SER A 207 -10.38 -4.51 -8.61
C SER A 207 -9.27 -4.04 -9.54
N LEU A 208 -8.78 -2.80 -9.39
CA LEU A 208 -7.65 -2.30 -10.17
C LEU A 208 -6.37 -3.14 -9.95
N ALA A 209 -6.06 -3.50 -8.70
CA ALA A 209 -4.91 -4.36 -8.41
C ALA A 209 -5.06 -5.74 -9.07
N LYS A 210 -6.26 -6.33 -9.05
CA LYS A 210 -6.53 -7.58 -9.76
C LYS A 210 -6.32 -7.42 -11.27
N GLU A 211 -6.87 -6.38 -11.89
CA GLU A 211 -6.77 -6.12 -13.33
C GLU A 211 -5.32 -5.94 -13.80
N VAL A 212 -4.54 -5.11 -13.09
CA VAL A 212 -3.12 -4.90 -13.39
C VAL A 212 -2.33 -6.21 -13.26
N GLY A 213 -2.60 -7.00 -12.22
CA GLY A 213 -1.97 -8.30 -12.03
C GLY A 213 -2.32 -9.32 -13.12
N GLU A 214 -3.58 -9.39 -13.52
CA GLU A 214 -4.04 -10.26 -14.61
C GLU A 214 -3.42 -9.87 -15.95
N ALA A 215 -3.24 -8.57 -16.20
CA ALA A 215 -2.54 -8.06 -17.39
C ALA A 215 -1.09 -8.54 -17.44
N VAL A 216 -0.37 -8.48 -16.31
CA VAL A 216 1.00 -8.98 -16.19
C VAL A 216 1.09 -10.48 -16.37
N ILE A 217 0.19 -11.25 -15.74
CA ILE A 217 0.18 -12.71 -15.88
C ILE A 217 -0.11 -13.11 -17.34
N SER A 218 -1.07 -12.45 -17.98
CA SER A 218 -1.46 -12.73 -19.37
C SER A 218 -0.33 -12.37 -20.34
N SER A 219 0.34 -11.22 -20.15
CA SER A 219 1.44 -10.81 -21.02
C SER A 219 2.60 -11.80 -20.98
N ARG A 220 2.95 -12.34 -19.81
CA ARG A 220 3.99 -13.39 -19.67
C ARG A 220 3.61 -14.66 -20.42
N ARG A 221 2.35 -15.09 -20.28
CA ARG A 221 1.83 -16.29 -20.95
C ARG A 221 1.89 -16.13 -22.47
N GLU A 222 1.65 -14.92 -22.96
CA GLU A 222 1.57 -14.60 -24.39
C GLU A 222 2.90 -14.13 -25.00
N GLY A 223 3.94 -13.92 -24.18
CA GLY A 223 5.24 -13.39 -24.62
C GLY A 223 5.19 -11.91 -25.04
N CYS A 224 4.20 -11.16 -24.54
CA CYS A 224 4.03 -9.74 -24.78
C CYS A 224 4.80 -8.90 -23.74
N ASP A 225 5.09 -7.64 -24.10
CA ASP A 225 5.74 -6.68 -23.20
C ASP A 225 4.85 -6.41 -21.96
N PRO A 226 5.29 -6.81 -20.74
CA PRO A 226 4.50 -6.63 -19.53
C PRO A 226 4.28 -5.15 -19.19
N THR A 227 5.20 -4.26 -19.55
CA THR A 227 5.06 -2.82 -19.29
C THR A 227 3.88 -2.25 -20.07
N LYS A 228 3.75 -2.63 -21.35
CA LYS A 228 2.60 -2.21 -22.17
C LYS A 228 1.28 -2.76 -21.65
N ALA A 229 1.29 -4.01 -21.18
CA ALA A 229 0.10 -4.62 -20.59
C ALA A 229 -0.34 -3.89 -19.30
N ILE A 230 0.61 -3.55 -18.41
CA ILE A 230 0.35 -2.75 -17.22
C ILE A 230 -0.27 -1.40 -17.60
N LEU A 231 0.33 -0.68 -18.55
CA LEU A 231 -0.13 0.65 -18.96
C LEU A 231 -1.49 0.64 -19.69
N ALA A 232 -1.86 -0.49 -20.29
CA ALA A 232 -3.20 -0.67 -20.86
C ALA A 232 -4.26 -0.86 -19.78
N ALA A 233 -3.94 -1.55 -18.68
CA ALA A 233 -4.83 -1.76 -17.53
C ALA A 233 -4.90 -0.54 -16.60
N CYS A 234 -3.78 0.17 -16.41
CA CYS A 234 -3.70 1.37 -15.59
C CYS A 234 -2.96 2.46 -16.36
N PRO A 235 -3.67 3.48 -16.89
CA PRO A 235 -3.06 4.55 -17.64
C PRO A 235 -1.97 5.28 -16.85
N GLY A 236 -0.79 5.34 -17.42
CA GLY A 236 0.41 5.95 -16.85
C GLY A 236 1.47 6.11 -17.92
N ARG A 237 2.73 6.28 -17.52
CA ARG A 237 3.84 6.35 -18.47
C ARG A 237 5.09 5.65 -17.96
N VAL A 238 5.92 5.21 -18.90
CA VAL A 238 7.30 4.81 -18.60
C VAL A 238 8.11 6.06 -18.29
N LEU A 239 8.68 6.13 -17.08
CA LEU A 239 9.58 7.19 -16.66
C LEU A 239 11.02 6.90 -17.05
N PHE A 240 11.42 5.62 -16.99
CA PHE A 240 12.80 5.21 -17.26
C PHE A 240 12.90 3.71 -17.48
N LEU A 241 13.83 3.30 -18.34
CA LEU A 241 14.27 1.92 -18.49
C LEU A 241 15.77 1.85 -18.20
N GLY A 242 16.19 0.96 -17.30
CA GLY A 242 17.58 0.94 -16.90
C GLY A 242 18.02 -0.25 -16.06
N LYS A 243 19.25 -0.17 -15.56
CA LYS A 243 19.85 -1.14 -14.65
C LYS A 243 20.25 -0.45 -13.35
N VAL A 244 19.91 -1.04 -12.22
CA VAL A 244 20.33 -0.53 -10.90
C VAL A 244 21.85 -0.65 -10.77
N VAL A 245 22.51 0.48 -10.52
CA VAL A 245 23.97 0.59 -10.38
C VAL A 245 24.41 1.05 -8.99
N ASP A 246 23.50 1.58 -8.17
CA ASP A 246 23.80 1.88 -6.77
C ASP A 246 22.53 1.85 -5.91
N LEU A 247 22.70 1.51 -4.65
CA LEU A 247 21.64 1.47 -3.64
C LEU A 247 22.22 1.86 -2.28
N ASP A 248 21.91 3.08 -1.84
CA ASP A 248 22.12 3.49 -0.44
C ASP A 248 20.81 3.29 0.31
N ARG A 249 20.85 2.55 1.42
CA ARG A 249 19.68 2.29 2.26
C ARG A 249 20.08 2.26 3.71
N ARG A 250 19.38 3.05 4.52
CA ARG A 250 19.62 3.17 5.96
C ARG A 250 18.29 3.07 6.70
N THR A 251 18.29 2.38 7.83
CA THR A 251 17.13 2.37 8.74
C THR A 251 17.28 3.50 9.75
N ALA A 252 16.38 4.46 9.73
CA ALA A 252 16.36 5.60 10.65
C ALA A 252 14.93 5.79 11.19
N SER A 253 14.79 5.90 12.51
CA SER A 253 13.50 6.14 13.19
C SER A 253 12.37 5.18 12.79
N GLY A 254 12.70 3.92 12.48
CA GLY A 254 11.73 2.90 12.06
C GLY A 254 11.33 2.94 10.58
N PHE A 255 12.00 3.73 9.75
CA PHE A 255 11.80 3.79 8.29
C PHE A 255 13.07 3.38 7.55
N ALA A 256 12.90 2.76 6.39
CA ALA A 256 13.98 2.59 5.41
C ALA A 256 14.06 3.84 4.55
N ARG A 257 15.15 4.60 4.63
CA ARG A 257 15.39 5.79 3.80
C ARG A 257 16.60 5.57 2.92
N GLY A 258 16.59 6.11 1.71
CA GLY A 258 17.72 5.95 0.82
C GLY A 258 17.46 6.37 -0.62
N THR A 259 18.41 5.99 -1.47
CA THR A 259 18.41 6.32 -2.89
C THR A 259 18.74 5.11 -3.74
N VAL A 260 18.06 4.98 -4.88
CA VAL A 260 18.38 4.01 -5.93
C VAL A 260 18.90 4.76 -7.14
N THR A 261 20.07 4.38 -7.64
CA THR A 261 20.62 4.94 -8.89
C THR A 261 20.49 3.92 -10.01
N ILE A 262 19.95 4.34 -11.14
CA ILE A 262 19.64 3.51 -12.30
C ILE A 262 20.33 4.13 -13.53
N ASP A 263 21.22 3.37 -14.17
CA ASP A 263 21.80 3.76 -15.46
C ASP A 263 20.89 3.33 -16.59
N GLY A 264 20.64 4.24 -17.54
CA GLY A 264 19.69 4.00 -18.62
C GLY A 264 20.13 2.92 -19.61
N LEU A 265 19.14 2.17 -20.09
CA LEU A 265 19.28 1.19 -21.16
C LEU A 265 18.49 1.66 -22.38
N ASP A 266 18.84 1.13 -23.56
CA ASP A 266 18.16 1.40 -24.83
C ASP A 266 17.99 2.91 -25.08
N ASP A 267 16.75 3.39 -25.25
CA ASP A 267 16.44 4.81 -25.50
C ASP A 267 16.85 5.74 -24.35
N CYS A 268 17.10 5.20 -23.15
CA CYS A 268 17.59 5.95 -21.99
C CYS A 268 19.13 5.92 -21.88
N SER A 269 19.85 5.27 -22.82
CA SER A 269 21.31 5.12 -22.73
C SER A 269 22.03 6.47 -22.62
N GLY A 270 22.99 6.57 -21.69
CA GLY A 270 23.71 7.81 -21.38
C GLY A 270 22.99 8.75 -20.42
N SER A 271 21.73 8.45 -20.04
CA SER A 271 21.01 9.14 -18.97
C SER A 271 21.05 8.33 -17.67
N ARG A 272 20.75 8.99 -16.55
CA ARG A 272 20.67 8.37 -15.22
C ARG A 272 19.41 8.81 -14.49
N MET A 273 18.75 7.85 -13.84
CA MET A 273 17.66 8.11 -12.91
C MET A 273 18.08 7.88 -11.47
N VAL A 274 17.65 8.76 -10.57
CA VAL A 274 17.76 8.61 -9.12
C VAL A 274 16.35 8.62 -8.52
N LEU A 275 16.04 7.58 -7.76
CA LEU A 275 14.84 7.50 -6.94
C LEU A 275 15.22 7.76 -5.48
N GLU A 276 14.48 8.62 -4.79
CA GLU A 276 14.61 8.81 -3.34
C GLU A 276 13.36 8.22 -2.65
N PHE A 277 13.57 7.46 -1.58
CA PHE A 277 12.50 6.73 -0.91
C PHE A 277 12.54 6.84 0.62
N GLN A 278 11.36 6.75 1.23
CA GLN A 278 11.14 6.49 2.67
C GLN A 278 10.12 5.36 2.75
N ASN A 279 10.55 4.10 2.81
CA ASN A 279 9.77 2.88 2.55
C ASN A 279 9.17 2.81 1.13
N GLU A 280 8.53 3.88 0.67
CA GLU A 280 7.97 4.07 -0.67
C GLU A 280 8.81 5.08 -1.47
N ASN A 281 8.81 4.96 -2.81
CA ASN A 281 9.43 5.91 -3.72
C ASN A 281 8.63 7.24 -3.70
N LEU A 282 9.32 8.35 -3.46
CA LEU A 282 8.69 9.66 -3.27
C LEU A 282 9.02 10.66 -4.37
N ILE A 283 10.21 10.56 -4.96
CA ILE A 283 10.66 11.46 -6.04
C ILE A 283 11.55 10.70 -7.02
N ALA A 284 11.38 11.00 -8.30
CA ALA A 284 12.20 10.49 -9.39
C ALA A 284 12.87 11.65 -10.10
N ARG A 285 14.19 11.58 -10.26
CA ARG A 285 14.99 12.57 -10.98
C ARG A 285 15.71 11.90 -12.14
N GLN A 286 15.57 12.43 -13.34
CA GLN A 286 16.36 12.03 -14.50
C GLN A 286 17.38 13.15 -14.79
N ASP A 287 18.66 12.82 -14.74
CA ASP A 287 19.78 13.76 -14.95
C ASP A 287 19.65 15.05 -14.14
N GLY A 288 19.23 14.90 -12.88
CA GLY A 288 19.00 16.00 -11.93
C GLY A 288 17.65 16.72 -12.05
N LYS A 289 16.88 16.49 -13.12
CA LYS A 289 15.55 17.07 -13.31
C LYS A 289 14.47 16.20 -12.70
N ILE A 290 13.55 16.79 -11.95
CA ILE A 290 12.39 16.10 -11.39
C ILE A 290 11.47 15.67 -12.54
N VAL A 291 11.12 14.38 -12.59
CA VAL A 291 10.20 13.83 -13.61
C VAL A 291 8.91 13.28 -13.03
N CYS A 292 8.88 13.00 -11.72
CA CYS A 292 7.69 12.57 -10.99
C CYS A 292 7.91 12.79 -9.49
N THR A 293 6.85 13.15 -8.77
CA THR A 293 6.85 13.31 -7.30
C THR A 293 5.54 12.79 -6.71
N VAL A 294 5.61 12.34 -5.47
CA VAL A 294 4.45 12.11 -4.60
C VAL A 294 3.48 13.32 -4.64
N PRO A 295 2.14 13.12 -4.61
CA PRO A 295 1.42 11.86 -4.43
C PRO A 295 1.38 10.92 -5.63
N ASP A 296 1.81 11.35 -6.83
CA ASP A 296 1.83 10.46 -7.99
C ASP A 296 2.68 9.21 -7.69
N LEU A 297 2.25 8.09 -8.28
CA LEU A 297 2.82 6.80 -7.98
C LEU A 297 4.12 6.62 -8.78
N ILE A 298 5.21 6.30 -8.07
CA ILE A 298 6.50 5.95 -8.66
C ILE A 298 6.75 4.48 -8.39
N CYS A 299 6.57 3.66 -9.42
CA CYS A 299 6.57 2.21 -9.30
C CYS A 299 7.77 1.62 -10.04
N VAL A 300 8.35 0.55 -9.51
CA VAL A 300 9.49 -0.12 -10.14
C VAL A 300 9.13 -1.57 -10.38
N VAL A 301 9.28 -2.00 -11.62
CA VAL A 301 9.04 -3.39 -12.02
C VAL A 301 10.27 -3.99 -12.67
N ASP A 302 10.42 -5.31 -12.57
CA ASP A 302 11.37 -6.06 -13.38
C ASP A 302 11.02 -5.88 -14.87
N SER A 303 12.01 -5.49 -15.69
CA SER A 303 11.75 -5.15 -17.10
C SER A 303 11.31 -6.33 -17.96
N GLU A 304 11.67 -7.57 -17.59
CA GLU A 304 11.36 -8.76 -18.38
C GLU A 304 10.04 -9.39 -17.94
N ARG A 305 9.80 -9.44 -16.63
CA ARG A 305 8.63 -10.12 -16.05
C ARG A 305 7.50 -9.16 -15.71
N GLY A 306 7.77 -7.88 -15.47
CA GLY A 306 6.79 -6.94 -14.90
C GLY A 306 6.42 -7.27 -13.45
N GLU A 307 7.29 -7.99 -12.71
CA GLU A 307 7.09 -8.20 -11.27
C GLU A 307 7.40 -6.91 -10.51
N PRO A 308 6.61 -6.52 -9.51
CA PRO A 308 6.93 -5.38 -8.68
C PRO A 308 8.19 -5.63 -7.86
N ILE A 309 9.04 -4.60 -7.76
CA ILE A 309 10.24 -4.63 -6.94
C ILE A 309 10.04 -3.64 -5.79
N THR A 310 9.82 -4.16 -4.58
CA THR A 310 9.74 -3.34 -3.37
C THR A 310 11.11 -2.85 -2.91
N THR A 311 11.16 -1.76 -2.14
CA THR A 311 12.40 -1.12 -1.67
C THR A 311 13.22 -2.05 -0.78
N GLU A 312 12.58 -2.96 -0.03
CA GLU A 312 13.28 -3.99 0.75
C GLU A 312 13.92 -5.07 -0.13
N LEU A 313 13.39 -5.31 -1.34
CA LEU A 313 13.88 -6.29 -2.31
C LEU A 313 14.78 -5.72 -3.42
N MET A 314 14.87 -4.40 -3.56
CA MET A 314 15.73 -3.74 -4.56
C MET A 314 17.20 -4.16 -4.43
N ARG A 315 17.87 -4.54 -5.53
CA ARG A 315 19.29 -4.95 -5.54
C ARG A 315 20.06 -4.37 -6.73
N TYR A 316 21.37 -4.20 -6.54
CA TYR A 316 22.30 -3.89 -7.62
C TYR A 316 22.19 -4.92 -8.75
N GLY A 317 22.23 -4.45 -10.00
CA GLY A 317 22.23 -5.28 -11.20
C GLY A 317 20.84 -5.63 -11.75
N PHE A 318 19.76 -5.33 -11.02
CA PHE A 318 18.40 -5.53 -11.54
C PHE A 318 18.16 -4.67 -12.78
N ARG A 319 17.55 -5.26 -13.81
CA ARG A 319 17.02 -4.55 -14.98
C ARG A 319 15.59 -4.14 -14.66
N VAL A 320 15.35 -2.85 -14.62
CA VAL A 320 14.10 -2.30 -14.09
C VAL A 320 13.49 -1.28 -15.04
N THR A 321 12.16 -1.27 -15.06
CA THR A 321 11.35 -0.22 -15.68
C THR A 321 10.67 0.57 -14.57
N VAL A 322 10.88 1.89 -14.58
CA VAL A 322 10.23 2.82 -13.67
C VAL A 322 8.97 3.35 -14.34
N LEU A 323 7.84 3.19 -13.67
CA LEU A 323 6.52 3.61 -14.13
C LEU A 323 6.01 4.77 -13.26
N GLY A 324 5.31 5.70 -13.89
CA GLY A 324 4.59 6.78 -13.25
C GLY A 324 3.09 6.62 -13.46
N PHE A 325 2.29 6.75 -12.42
CA PHE A 325 0.82 6.83 -12.52
C PHE A 325 0.29 8.07 -11.79
N PRO A 326 -0.75 8.74 -12.31
CA PRO A 326 -1.38 9.85 -11.61
C PRO A 326 -1.92 9.41 -10.25
N ALA A 327 -1.80 10.27 -9.26
CA ALA A 327 -2.41 10.07 -7.96
C ALA A 327 -3.94 10.05 -8.07
N PRO A 328 -4.62 9.29 -7.19
CA PRO A 328 -6.05 9.45 -6.98
C PRO A 328 -6.41 10.91 -6.71
N SER A 329 -7.55 11.39 -7.24
CA SER A 329 -7.97 12.79 -7.13
C SER A 329 -8.10 13.31 -5.69
N LEU A 330 -8.37 12.42 -4.73
CA LEU A 330 -8.38 12.74 -3.30
C LEU A 330 -7.01 13.22 -2.79
N TRP A 331 -5.91 12.87 -3.44
CA TRP A 331 -4.56 13.31 -3.05
C TRP A 331 -4.09 14.60 -3.72
N THR A 332 -4.80 15.07 -4.75
CA THR A 332 -4.39 16.26 -5.52
C THR A 332 -5.12 17.54 -5.10
N THR A 333 -5.93 17.48 -4.04
CA THR A 333 -6.54 18.67 -3.43
C THR A 333 -5.53 19.45 -2.57
N PRO A 334 -5.71 20.76 -2.36
CA PRO A 334 -4.78 21.57 -1.55
C PRO A 334 -4.53 20.99 -0.15
N GLN A 335 -5.59 20.63 0.58
CA GLN A 335 -5.48 20.07 1.93
C GLN A 335 -4.78 18.70 1.97
N ALA A 336 -4.93 17.90 0.92
CA ALA A 336 -4.25 16.61 0.82
C ALA A 336 -2.77 16.78 0.48
N LEU A 337 -2.44 17.76 -0.36
CA LEU A 337 -1.06 18.11 -0.71
C LEU A 337 -0.28 18.72 0.47
N GLU A 338 -0.95 19.42 1.38
CA GLU A 338 -0.33 19.86 2.65
C GLU A 338 0.14 18.66 3.51
N VAL A 339 -0.54 17.53 3.40
CA VAL A 339 -0.28 16.33 4.22
C VAL A 339 0.62 15.32 3.52
N ALA A 340 0.46 15.13 2.21
CA ALA A 340 1.11 14.07 1.43
C ALA A 340 1.77 14.58 0.13
N GLY A 341 1.90 15.89 -0.06
CA GLY A 341 2.63 16.47 -1.17
C GLY A 341 4.16 16.46 -0.94
N PRO A 342 4.96 16.85 -1.95
CA PRO A 342 6.42 16.78 -1.87
C PRO A 342 7.00 17.56 -0.67
N GLN A 343 6.42 18.73 -0.37
CA GLN A 343 6.85 19.58 0.75
C GLN A 343 6.62 18.90 2.11
N ALA A 344 5.56 18.10 2.27
CA ALA A 344 5.29 17.36 3.50
C ALA A 344 6.39 16.31 3.79
N PHE A 345 7.05 15.81 2.74
CA PHE A 345 8.20 14.91 2.84
C PHE A 345 9.56 15.65 2.86
N GLY A 346 9.54 16.99 2.90
CA GLY A 346 10.75 17.82 3.00
C GLY A 346 11.44 18.13 1.67
N TYR A 347 10.77 17.92 0.52
CA TYR A 347 11.31 18.31 -0.78
C TYR A 347 10.96 19.77 -1.11
N ASP A 348 11.97 20.53 -1.54
CA ASP A 348 11.82 21.92 -2.00
C ASP A 348 11.29 21.95 -3.46
N THR A 349 10.04 21.53 -3.64
CA THR A 349 9.33 21.55 -4.92
C THR A 349 7.83 21.53 -4.68
N GLU A 350 7.07 22.20 -5.54
CA GLU A 350 5.62 22.04 -5.59
C GLU A 350 5.25 20.74 -6.31
N PHE A 351 4.03 20.26 -6.06
CA PHE A 351 3.48 19.12 -6.80
C PHE A 351 3.16 19.53 -8.24
N ILE A 352 3.73 18.80 -9.19
CA ILE A 352 3.42 18.94 -10.62
C ILE A 352 2.78 17.63 -11.06
N PRO A 353 1.48 17.62 -11.43
CA PRO A 353 0.79 16.42 -11.85
C PRO A 353 1.48 15.74 -13.03
N LEU A 354 1.56 14.41 -12.96
CA LEU A 354 2.02 13.59 -14.05
C LEU A 354 1.06 13.71 -15.24
N ILE A 355 1.61 14.12 -16.39
CA ILE A 355 0.89 14.15 -17.66
C ILE A 355 1.03 12.75 -18.29
N VAL A 356 -0.12 12.10 -18.54
CA VAL A 356 -0.26 10.76 -19.12
C VAL A 356 -0.76 10.84 -20.56
#